data_AF-A0A8T5HEL9-F1
#
_entry.id   AF-A0A8T5HEL9-F1
#
_cell.length_a   1.000
_cell.length_b   1.000
_cell.length_c   1.000
_cell.angle_alpha   90.00
_cell.angle_beta   90.00
_cell.angle_gamma   90.00
#
_symmetry.space_group_name_H-M   'P 1'
#
loop_
_entity.id
_entity.type
_entity.pdbx_description
1 polymer ?
#
loop_
_entity_poly.entity_id
_entity_poly.type
_entity_poly.pdbx_seq_one_letter_code
_entity_poly.pdbx_strand_id
1 'polypeptide(L)'
;MASFQDKWAAPQKQSFMDKLGDTLKPKGSLKPRVEMAVKRLQAQIGKLDGMCQKLQERDQKIFQKIVAAQQAHDTYSSKVLSNELVEVRKVNKIMSNAKMGLERIELRLTTFHDLGDTVTTLMPTIGLMNGLKSSLVKFMPG
;
A
#
# COMPACT_ATOMS: atom_id res chain seq x y z
N MET A 1 5.11 24.88 2.98
CA MET A 1 4.75 24.00 1.84
C MET A 1 5.83 23.91 0.77
N ALA A 2 6.67 24.94 0.53
CA ALA A 2 7.77 24.88 -0.45
C ALA A 2 8.71 23.66 -0.29
N SER A 3 8.99 23.26 0.96
CA SER A 3 9.84 22.11 1.28
C SER A 3 9.32 20.73 0.86
N PHE A 4 8.01 20.60 0.53
CA PHE A 4 7.45 19.33 0.05
C PHE A 4 7.75 19.12 -1.44
N GLN A 5 7.64 20.16 -2.26
CA GLN A 5 7.94 20.09 -3.70
C GLN A 5 9.40 19.71 -3.95
N ASP A 6 10.32 20.34 -3.21
CA ASP A 6 11.74 19.99 -3.26
C ASP A 6 11.95 18.51 -2.89
N LYS A 7 11.25 17.99 -1.89
CA LYS A 7 11.40 16.57 -1.52
C LYS A 7 10.67 15.61 -2.49
N TRP A 8 9.63 16.08 -3.18
CA TRP A 8 8.81 15.28 -4.10
C TRP A 8 9.51 15.02 -5.42
N ALA A 9 10.10 16.06 -6.03
CA ALA A 9 10.63 16.03 -7.38
C ALA A 9 12.04 16.62 -7.53
N ALA A 10 12.77 16.97 -6.46
CA ALA A 10 14.08 17.60 -6.64
C ALA A 10 15.03 16.74 -7.49
N PRO A 11 15.65 17.33 -8.53
CA PRO A 11 16.77 16.71 -9.20
C PRO A 11 17.93 16.58 -8.22
N GLN A 12 18.59 15.43 -8.24
CA GLN A 12 19.73 15.10 -7.40
C GLN A 12 20.91 16.05 -7.72
N LYS A 13 21.00 17.20 -7.04
CA LYS A 13 22.21 18.03 -7.08
C LYS A 13 23.29 17.32 -6.26
N GLN A 14 24.27 16.72 -6.94
CA GLN A 14 25.51 16.25 -6.31
C GLN A 14 26.24 17.44 -5.68
N SER A 15 26.10 17.60 -4.36
CA SER A 15 27.02 18.41 -3.57
C SER A 15 28.17 17.52 -3.12
N PHE A 16 29.38 17.79 -3.61
CA PHE A 16 30.60 17.04 -3.31
C PHE A 16 31.04 17.12 -1.83
N MET A 17 30.33 17.89 -0.98
CA MET A 17 30.74 18.20 0.39
C MET A 17 30.08 17.34 1.49
N ASP A 18 29.16 16.43 1.14
CA ASP A 18 28.32 15.71 2.12
C ASP A 18 28.86 14.35 2.62
N LYS A 19 30.09 13.95 2.26
CA LYS A 19 30.67 12.65 2.66
C LYS A 19 31.05 12.51 4.16
N LEU A 20 30.72 13.49 5.02
CA LEU A 20 31.10 13.48 6.44
C LEU A 20 29.91 13.39 7.43
N GLY A 21 28.67 13.17 6.96
CA GLY A 21 27.46 13.13 7.82
C GLY A 21 26.46 12.02 7.49
N ASP A 22 26.96 10.84 7.12
CA ASP A 22 26.30 9.85 6.25
C ASP A 22 25.21 8.94 6.90
N THR A 23 24.49 9.40 7.92
CA THR A 23 23.47 8.55 8.59
C THR A 23 22.06 9.14 8.64
N LEU A 24 21.81 10.38 8.18
CA LEU A 24 20.51 11.04 8.38
C LEU A 24 19.92 11.79 7.16
N LYS A 25 20.48 11.68 5.95
CA LYS A 25 19.84 12.26 4.75
C LYS A 25 19.02 11.21 3.96
N PRO A 26 17.75 11.50 3.61
CA PRO A 26 16.88 10.53 2.97
C PRO A 26 17.36 10.19 1.56
N LYS A 27 17.64 8.91 1.32
CA LYS A 27 17.96 8.32 0.01
C LYS A 27 16.80 8.59 -0.97
N GLY A 28 17.05 9.37 -2.03
CA GLY A 28 16.18 9.56 -3.21
C GLY A 28 14.94 10.46 -3.04
N SER A 29 14.44 11.01 -4.17
CA SER A 29 13.17 11.76 -4.22
C SER A 29 11.98 10.89 -3.82
N LEU A 30 10.91 11.50 -3.28
CA LEU A 30 9.78 10.76 -2.70
C LEU A 30 8.96 10.00 -3.75
N LYS A 31 8.76 10.57 -4.95
CA LYS A 31 7.97 9.98 -6.02
C LYS A 31 8.39 8.55 -6.41
N PRO A 32 9.66 8.27 -6.80
CA PRO A 32 10.08 6.92 -7.18
C PRO A 32 10.03 5.93 -6.01
N ARG A 33 10.15 6.40 -4.75
CA ARG A 33 10.01 5.54 -3.57
C ARG A 33 8.55 5.12 -3.36
N VAL A 34 7.61 6.04 -3.55
CA VAL A 34 6.17 5.75 -3.47
C VAL A 34 5.77 4.79 -4.59
N GLU A 35 6.19 5.03 -5.82
CA GLU A 35 5.93 4.12 -6.96
C GLU A 35 6.48 2.71 -6.71
N MET A 36 7.72 2.61 -6.21
CA MET A 36 8.32 1.32 -5.86
C MET A 36 7.58 0.63 -4.71
N ALA A 37 7.11 1.38 -3.72
CA ALA A 37 6.31 0.84 -2.62
C ALA A 37 4.96 0.31 -3.12
N VAL A 38 4.26 1.05 -3.99
CA VAL A 38 3.00 0.61 -4.62
C VAL A 38 3.21 -0.69 -5.40
N LYS A 39 4.23 -0.76 -6.28
CA LYS A 39 4.54 -2.00 -7.03
C LYS A 39 4.82 -3.18 -6.12
N ARG A 40 5.56 -2.96 -5.02
CA ARG A 40 5.85 -4.02 -4.03
C ARG A 40 4.58 -4.47 -3.31
N LEU A 41 3.70 -3.54 -2.93
CA LEU A 41 2.41 -3.88 -2.30
C LEU A 41 1.53 -4.70 -3.23
N GLN A 42 1.40 -4.30 -4.49
CA GLN A 42 0.62 -5.04 -5.50
C GLN A 42 1.15 -6.47 -5.67
N ALA A 43 2.48 -6.66 -5.74
CA ALA A 43 3.07 -7.98 -5.81
C ALA A 43 2.77 -8.84 -4.56
N GLN A 44 2.74 -8.24 -3.36
CA GLN A 44 2.40 -8.97 -2.14
C GLN A 44 0.90 -9.28 -2.05
N ILE A 45 0.02 -8.34 -2.43
CA ILE A 45 -1.43 -8.56 -2.51
C ILE A 45 -1.73 -9.75 -3.41
N GLY A 46 -1.12 -9.81 -4.61
CA GLY A 46 -1.29 -10.95 -5.52
C GLY A 46 -0.82 -12.28 -4.93
N LYS A 47 0.27 -12.28 -4.14
CA LYS A 47 0.71 -13.49 -3.42
C LYS A 47 -0.27 -13.92 -2.34
N LEU A 48 -0.79 -12.97 -1.54
CA LEU A 48 -1.79 -13.25 -0.51
C LEU A 48 -3.07 -13.80 -1.14
N ASP A 49 -3.48 -13.29 -2.31
CA ASP A 49 -4.61 -13.83 -3.07
C ASP A 49 -4.41 -15.29 -3.48
N GLY A 50 -3.25 -15.62 -4.05
CA GLY A 50 -2.91 -17.00 -4.38
C GLY A 50 -2.87 -17.90 -3.14
N MET A 51 -2.46 -17.38 -1.97
CA MET A 51 -2.49 -18.13 -0.71
C MET A 51 -3.93 -18.35 -0.20
N CYS A 52 -4.78 -17.33 -0.25
CA CYS A 52 -6.21 -17.44 0.10
C CYS A 52 -6.91 -18.50 -0.76
N GLN A 53 -6.68 -18.49 -2.09
CA GLN A 53 -7.23 -19.49 -3.00
C GLN A 53 -6.79 -20.92 -2.62
N LYS A 54 -5.49 -21.12 -2.37
CA LYS A 54 -4.96 -22.42 -1.93
C LYS A 54 -5.55 -22.89 -0.60
N LEU A 55 -5.75 -21.97 0.35
CA LEU A 55 -6.40 -22.30 1.63
C LEU A 55 -7.87 -22.68 1.44
N GLN A 56 -8.57 -22.02 0.52
CA GLN A 56 -9.96 -22.35 0.17
C GLN A 56 -10.08 -23.71 -0.52
N GLU A 57 -9.17 -24.04 -1.44
CA GLU A 57 -9.10 -25.38 -2.03
C GLU A 57 -8.81 -26.45 -0.97
N ARG A 58 -7.90 -26.15 -0.02
CA ARG A 58 -7.60 -27.07 1.09
C ARG A 58 -8.81 -27.27 2.00
N ASP A 59 -9.54 -26.19 2.32
CA ASP A 59 -10.79 -26.23 3.10
C ASP A 59 -11.79 -27.19 2.46
N GLN A 60 -12.04 -27.04 1.15
CA GLN A 60 -12.96 -27.93 0.41
C GLN A 60 -12.50 -29.39 0.42
N LYS A 61 -11.20 -29.65 0.22
CA LYS A 61 -10.64 -31.02 0.24
C LYS A 61 -10.78 -31.68 1.62
N ILE A 62 -10.50 -30.95 2.70
CA ILE A 62 -10.66 -31.47 4.06
C ILE A 62 -12.14 -31.70 4.35
N PHE A 63 -13.02 -30.78 3.96
CA PHE A 63 -14.46 -30.93 4.13
C PHE A 63 -15.01 -32.20 3.46
N GLN A 64 -14.60 -32.46 2.21
CA GLN A 64 -14.98 -33.70 1.51
C GLN A 64 -14.49 -34.95 2.26
N LYS A 65 -13.28 -34.94 2.81
CA LYS A 65 -12.76 -36.05 3.63
C LYS A 65 -13.54 -36.24 4.92
N ILE A 66 -13.98 -35.16 5.57
CA ILE A 66 -14.85 -35.23 6.76
C ILE A 66 -16.16 -35.92 6.40
N VAL A 67 -16.80 -35.54 5.29
CA VAL A 67 -18.04 -36.18 4.84
C VAL A 67 -17.85 -37.67 4.60
N ALA A 68 -16.76 -38.08 3.93
CA ALA A 68 -16.44 -39.48 3.69
C ALA A 68 -16.20 -40.27 5.00
N ALA A 69 -15.42 -39.71 5.94
CA ALA A 69 -15.18 -40.31 7.25
C ALA A 69 -16.48 -40.46 8.06
N GLN A 70 -17.37 -39.46 7.98
CA GLN A 70 -18.67 -39.49 8.65
C GLN A 70 -19.59 -40.58 8.07
N GLN A 71 -19.61 -40.75 6.74
CA GLN A 71 -20.35 -41.82 6.08
C GLN A 71 -19.82 -43.21 6.43
N ALA A 72 -18.50 -43.35 6.62
CA ALA A 72 -17.86 -44.58 7.08
C ALA A 72 -18.00 -44.82 8.59
N HIS A 73 -18.71 -43.96 9.32
CA HIS A 73 -18.81 -43.96 10.79
C HIS A 73 -17.44 -43.90 11.51
N ASP A 74 -16.40 -43.39 10.85
CA ASP A 74 -15.08 -43.16 11.45
C ASP A 74 -15.07 -41.83 12.22
N THR A 75 -15.50 -41.92 13.47
CA THR A 75 -15.59 -40.78 14.39
C THR A 75 -14.22 -40.18 14.76
N TYR A 76 -13.16 -40.98 14.77
CA TYR A 76 -11.82 -40.51 15.09
C TYR A 76 -11.29 -39.63 13.96
N SER A 77 -11.29 -40.13 12.72
CA SER A 77 -10.82 -39.37 11.56
C SER A 77 -11.67 -38.12 11.31
N SER A 78 -12.99 -38.23 11.44
CA SER A 78 -13.92 -37.08 11.32
C SER A 78 -13.58 -35.96 12.31
N LYS A 79 -13.28 -36.30 13.57
CA LYS A 79 -12.89 -35.33 14.60
C LYS A 79 -11.56 -34.65 14.31
N VAL A 80 -10.53 -35.42 13.93
CA VAL A 80 -9.20 -34.89 13.62
C VAL A 80 -9.25 -33.95 12.42
N LEU A 81 -9.91 -34.37 11.33
CA LEU A 81 -10.06 -33.54 10.12
C LEU A 81 -10.89 -32.27 10.39
N SER A 82 -11.90 -32.34 11.25
CA SER A 82 -12.68 -31.17 11.65
C SER A 82 -11.83 -30.13 12.38
N ASN A 83 -10.93 -30.57 13.27
CA ASN A 83 -10.00 -29.66 13.94
C ASN A 83 -9.03 -29.01 12.93
N GLU A 84 -8.51 -29.78 11.96
CA GLU A 84 -7.67 -29.25 10.90
C GLU A 84 -8.42 -28.19 10.07
N LEU A 85 -9.68 -28.45 9.73
CA LEU A 85 -10.51 -27.52 8.97
C LEU A 85 -10.66 -26.17 9.67
N VAL A 86 -10.89 -26.17 10.99
CA VAL A 86 -11.01 -24.95 11.78
C VAL A 86 -9.71 -24.14 11.73
N GLU A 87 -8.55 -24.79 11.87
CA GLU A 87 -7.26 -24.10 11.79
C GLU A 87 -6.99 -23.55 10.37
N VAL A 88 -7.34 -24.28 9.32
CA VAL A 88 -7.26 -23.79 7.93
C VAL A 88 -8.11 -22.53 7.75
N ARG A 89 -9.34 -22.51 8.25
CA ARG A 89 -10.22 -21.33 8.19
C ARG A 89 -9.68 -20.16 8.99
N LYS A 90 -9.07 -20.41 10.15
CA LYS A 90 -8.44 -19.37 10.96
C LYS A 90 -7.27 -18.72 10.22
N VAL A 91 -6.41 -19.51 9.60
CA VAL A 91 -5.30 -19.00 8.77
C VAL A 91 -5.84 -18.23 7.56
N ASN A 92 -6.90 -18.73 6.90
CA ASN A 92 -7.53 -18.03 5.79
C ASN A 92 -8.07 -16.64 6.19
N LYS A 93 -8.72 -16.54 7.35
CA LYS A 93 -9.20 -15.26 7.90
C LYS A 93 -8.06 -14.27 8.14
N ILE A 94 -6.95 -14.73 8.72
CA ILE A 94 -5.76 -13.89 8.94
C ILE A 94 -5.19 -13.40 7.60
N MET A 95 -5.07 -14.30 6.61
CA MET A 95 -4.56 -13.98 5.27
C MET A 95 -5.43 -12.95 4.55
N SER A 96 -6.76 -13.14 4.60
CA SER A 96 -7.74 -12.21 4.01
C SER A 96 -7.68 -10.83 4.67
N ASN A 97 -7.58 -10.76 6.00
CA ASN A 97 -7.42 -9.50 6.72
C ASN A 97 -6.10 -8.80 6.37
N ALA A 98 -4.99 -9.55 6.25
CA ALA A 98 -3.70 -9.00 5.83
C ALA A 98 -3.79 -8.42 4.42
N LYS A 99 -4.44 -9.13 3.49
CA LYS A 99 -4.69 -8.66 2.13
C LYS A 99 -5.44 -7.32 2.13
N MET A 100 -6.57 -7.24 2.84
CA MET A 100 -7.37 -6.02 2.96
C MET A 100 -6.56 -4.86 3.54
N GLY A 101 -5.72 -5.15 4.55
CA GLY A 101 -4.80 -4.16 5.12
C GLY A 101 -3.82 -3.60 4.09
N LEU A 102 -3.23 -4.47 3.26
CA LEU A 102 -2.31 -4.04 2.19
C LEU A 102 -3.03 -3.26 1.09
N GLU A 103 -4.22 -3.68 0.66
CA GLU A 103 -5.04 -2.94 -0.31
C GLU A 103 -5.37 -1.53 0.18
N ARG A 104 -5.71 -1.39 1.47
CA ARG A 104 -5.98 -0.07 2.06
C ARG A 104 -4.74 0.83 2.07
N ILE A 105 -3.56 0.26 2.32
CA ILE A 105 -2.29 1.01 2.28
C ILE A 105 -1.96 1.41 0.83
N GLU A 106 -2.15 0.50 -0.11
CA GLU A 106 -1.92 0.74 -1.54
C GLU A 106 -2.78 1.89 -2.06
N LEU A 107 -4.09 1.88 -1.79
CA LEU A 107 -4.99 2.98 -2.15
C LEU A 107 -4.52 4.33 -1.61
N ARG A 108 -4.10 4.39 -0.33
CA ARG A 108 -3.61 5.64 0.26
C ARG A 108 -2.32 6.12 -0.38
N LEU A 109 -1.40 5.21 -0.71
CA LEU A 109 -0.15 5.57 -1.39
C LEU A 109 -0.41 6.07 -2.81
N THR A 110 -1.34 5.47 -3.54
CA THR A 110 -1.78 5.94 -4.85
C THR A 110 -2.41 7.33 -4.75
N THR A 111 -3.30 7.57 -3.78
CA THR A 111 -3.82 8.93 -3.53
C THR A 111 -2.71 9.94 -3.20
N PHE A 112 -1.72 9.56 -2.38
CA PHE A 112 -0.59 10.46 -2.09
C PHE A 112 0.30 10.71 -3.31
N HIS A 113 0.42 9.73 -4.20
CA HIS A 113 1.10 9.89 -5.48
C HIS A 113 0.39 10.90 -6.37
N ASP A 114 -0.92 10.74 -6.56
CA ASP A 114 -1.73 11.64 -7.39
C ASP A 114 -1.78 13.06 -6.80
N LEU A 115 -1.87 13.18 -5.47
CA LEU A 115 -1.79 14.46 -4.77
C LEU A 115 -0.42 15.12 -4.94
N GLY A 116 0.66 14.35 -4.89
CA GLY A 116 2.00 14.87 -5.10
C GLY A 116 2.18 15.45 -6.51
N ASP A 117 1.66 14.77 -7.53
CA ASP A 117 1.70 15.24 -8.93
C ASP A 117 0.74 16.41 -9.21
N THR A 118 -0.40 16.47 -8.54
CA THR A 118 -1.30 17.64 -8.64
C THR A 118 -0.74 18.86 -7.93
N VAL A 119 -0.06 18.69 -6.79
CA VAL A 119 0.58 19.81 -6.08
C VAL A 119 1.72 20.42 -6.90
N THR A 120 2.52 19.61 -7.60
CA THR A 120 3.58 20.15 -8.47
C THR A 120 3.04 20.94 -9.67
N THR A 121 1.86 20.60 -10.17
CA THR A 121 1.23 21.26 -11.32
C THR A 121 0.40 22.48 -10.93
N LEU A 122 -0.30 22.47 -9.79
CA LEU A 122 -1.18 23.55 -9.35
C LEU A 122 -0.49 24.62 -8.48
N MET A 123 0.62 24.32 -7.81
CA MET A 123 1.27 25.32 -6.96
C MET A 123 1.74 26.56 -7.74
N PRO A 124 2.35 26.46 -8.95
CA PRO A 124 2.76 27.63 -9.71
C PRO A 124 1.57 28.55 -10.09
N THR A 125 0.42 27.98 -10.47
CA THR A 125 -0.77 28.77 -10.82
C THR A 125 -1.39 29.46 -9.60
N ILE A 126 -1.40 28.80 -8.44
CA ILE A 126 -1.80 29.43 -7.16
C ILE A 126 -0.84 30.57 -6.79
N GLY A 127 0.47 30.39 -6.99
CA GLY A 127 1.49 31.42 -6.78
C GLY A 127 1.26 32.65 -7.66
N LEU A 128 1.01 32.44 -8.95
CA LEU A 128 0.68 33.51 -9.90
C LEU A 128 -0.60 34.25 -9.50
N MET A 129 -1.66 33.54 -9.12
CA MET A 129 -2.93 34.14 -8.69
C MET A 129 -2.75 35.01 -7.43
N ASN A 130 -1.96 34.58 -6.46
CA ASN A 130 -1.65 35.37 -5.28
C ASN A 130 -0.82 36.63 -5.62
N GLY A 131 0.13 36.50 -6.55
CA GLY A 131 0.88 37.65 -7.08
C GLY A 131 -0.02 38.67 -7.77
N LEU A 132 -0.94 38.20 -8.61
CA LEU A 132 -1.91 39.05 -9.30
C LEU A 132 -2.89 39.72 -8.33
N LYS A 133 -3.38 39.01 -7.30
CA LYS A 133 -4.21 39.59 -6.24
C LYS A 133 -3.47 40.71 -5.50
N SER A 134 -2.20 40.51 -5.13
CA SER A 134 -1.36 41.52 -4.48
C SER A 134 -1.17 42.76 -5.35
N SER A 135 -0.91 42.56 -6.65
CA SER A 135 -0.82 43.65 -7.62
C SER A 135 -2.15 44.38 -7.79
N LEU A 136 -3.27 43.67 -7.95
CA LEU A 136 -4.60 44.27 -8.10
C LEU A 136 -5.01 45.09 -6.86
N VAL A 137 -4.74 44.61 -5.65
CA VAL A 137 -5.01 45.36 -4.40
C VAL A 137 -4.20 46.65 -4.33
N LYS A 138 -2.99 46.71 -4.91
CA LYS A 138 -2.22 47.96 -5.00
C LYS A 138 -2.82 48.98 -5.97
N PHE A 139 -3.61 48.54 -6.95
CA PHE A 139 -4.22 49.39 -7.97
C PHE A 139 -5.73 49.60 -7.77
N MET A 140 -6.33 48.97 -6.77
CA MET A 140 -7.74 49.08 -6.46
C MET A 140 -7.89 50.08 -5.29
N PRO A 141 -8.47 51.28 -5.52
CA PRO A 141 -8.83 52.15 -4.42
C PRO A 141 -9.92 51.48 -3.59
N GLY A 142 -9.86 51.67 -2.27
CA GLY A 142 -10.84 51.13 -1.32
C GLY A 142 -12.26 51.64 -1.56
#